data_AF-A0A358QXG4-F1
#
_entry.id   AF-A0A358QXG4-F1
#
_cell.length_a   1.000
_cell.length_b   1.000
_cell.length_c   1.000
_cell.angle_alpha   90.00
_cell.angle_beta   90.00
_cell.angle_gamma   90.00
#
_symmetry.space_group_name_H-M   'P 1'
#
loop_
_entity.id
_entity.type
_entity.pdbx_description
1 polymer ?
#
loop_
_entity_poly.entity_id
_entity_poly.type
_entity_poly.pdbx_seq_one_letter_code
_entity_poly.pdbx_strand_id
1 'polypeptide(L)'
;MDNGYELVLSEETEARLAEYAGKIGRSEDEVFEYIITEFLQRQLKVIEKRSRETGTPLNNLVNMQFVQLLDFLSSQGRGID
;
A
#
# COMPACT_ATOMS: atom_id res chain seq x y z
N MET A 1 -5.73 -12.51 15.12
CA MET A 1 -6.38 -12.13 13.86
C MET A 1 -6.02 -13.25 12.90
N ASP A 2 -6.97 -14.09 12.54
CA ASP A 2 -6.70 -15.30 11.75
C ASP A 2 -7.58 -15.25 10.51
N ASN A 3 -7.07 -14.55 9.50
CA ASN A 3 -7.52 -14.54 8.11
C ASN A 3 -6.32 -14.01 7.33
N GLY A 4 -5.40 -14.92 6.99
CA GLY A 4 -4.16 -14.65 6.27
C GLY A 4 -4.43 -14.13 4.87
N TYR A 5 -4.81 -12.87 4.78
CA TYR A 5 -4.87 -12.13 3.53
C TYR A 5 -3.43 -11.81 3.13
N GLU A 6 -2.89 -12.58 2.19
CA GLU A 6 -1.60 -12.30 1.57
C GLU A 6 -1.79 -11.16 0.59
N LEU A 7 -1.25 -9.98 0.94
CA LEU A 7 -1.25 -8.85 0.03
C LEU A 7 -0.27 -9.15 -1.10
N VAL A 8 -0.79 -9.30 -2.31
CA VAL A 8 0.03 -9.47 -3.51
C VAL A 8 0.07 -8.14 -4.24
N LEU A 9 1.25 -7.52 -4.26
CA LEU A 9 1.46 -6.31 -5.03
C LEU A 9 1.43 -6.63 -6.53
N SER A 10 0.83 -5.74 -7.32
CA SER A 10 0.98 -5.78 -8.77
C SER A 10 2.39 -5.32 -9.16
N GLU A 11 2.85 -5.73 -10.35
CA GLU A 11 4.15 -5.30 -10.90
C GLU A 11 4.29 -3.76 -10.92
N GLU A 12 3.20 -3.04 -11.19
CA GLU A 12 3.17 -1.58 -11.13
C GLU A 12 3.43 -1.06 -9.71
N THR A 13 2.76 -1.63 -8.72
CA THR A 13 2.93 -1.21 -7.32
C THR A 13 4.33 -1.51 -6.81
N GLU A 14 4.91 -2.66 -7.18
CA GLU A 14 6.29 -3.02 -6.87
C GLU A 14 7.28 -2.04 -7.50
N ALA A 15 7.11 -1.69 -8.77
CA ALA A 15 7.97 -0.71 -9.44
C ALA A 15 7.91 0.68 -8.78
N ARG A 16 6.72 1.11 -8.35
CA ARG A 16 6.52 2.38 -7.63
C ARG A 16 7.12 2.34 -6.23
N LEU A 17 7.03 1.19 -5.55
CA LEU A 17 7.62 0.98 -4.23
C LEU A 17 9.14 1.06 -4.29
N ALA A 18 9.76 0.40 -5.29
CA ALA A 18 11.19 0.44 -5.53
C ALA A 18 11.69 1.87 -5.84
N GLU A 19 10.97 2.60 -6.70
CA GLU A 19 11.27 4.02 -6.98
C GLU A 19 11.15 4.88 -5.70
N TYR A 20 10.06 4.63 -4.95
CA TYR A 20 9.76 5.05 -3.58
C TYR A 20 11.00 5.04 -2.68
N ALA A 21 11.36 3.81 -2.35
CA ALA A 21 12.41 3.41 -1.44
C ALA A 21 13.78 3.96 -1.86
N GLY A 22 14.09 3.88 -3.16
CA GLY A 22 15.33 4.42 -3.72
C GLY A 22 15.47 5.93 -3.54
N LYS A 23 14.38 6.70 -3.68
CA LYS A 23 14.40 8.16 -3.49
C LYS A 23 14.71 8.58 -2.05
N ILE A 24 14.21 7.82 -1.07
CA ILE A 24 14.35 8.16 0.35
C ILE A 24 15.48 7.41 1.05
N GLY A 25 16.22 6.55 0.32
CA GLY A 25 17.34 5.79 0.85
C GLY A 25 16.94 4.70 1.84
N ARG A 26 15.77 4.07 1.63
CA ARG A 26 15.24 2.97 2.44
C ARG A 26 15.09 1.70 1.59
N SER A 27 14.87 0.57 2.26
CA SER A 27 14.50 -0.68 1.58
C SER A 27 13.01 -0.69 1.21
N GLU A 28 12.66 -1.48 0.20
CA GLU A 28 11.27 -1.69 -0.21
C GLU A 28 10.43 -2.26 0.94
N ASP A 29 10.99 -3.20 1.71
CA ASP A 29 10.34 -3.80 2.89
C ASP A 29 10.02 -2.76 3.98
N GLU A 30 10.96 -1.85 4.29
CA GLU A 30 10.72 -0.79 5.28
C GLU A 30 9.58 0.15 4.84
N VAL A 31 9.56 0.53 3.56
CA VAL A 31 8.50 1.39 3.00
C VAL A 31 7.17 0.64 2.98
N PHE A 32 7.18 -0.64 2.62
CA PHE A 32 5.99 -1.47 2.60
C PHE A 32 5.36 -1.56 3.99
N GLU A 33 6.14 -1.96 4.99
CA GLU A 33 5.67 -2.08 6.38
C GLU A 33 5.16 -0.75 6.93
N TYR A 34 5.83 0.36 6.60
CA TYR A 34 5.37 1.71 6.95
C TYR A 34 4.00 2.02 6.34
N ILE A 35 3.82 1.80 5.03
CA ILE A 35 2.55 2.06 4.35
C ILE A 35 1.43 1.19 4.93
N ILE A 36 1.73 -0.09 5.21
CA ILE A 36 0.77 -1.00 5.81
C ILE A 36 0.37 -0.51 7.21
N THR A 37 1.34 -0.27 8.09
CA THR A 37 1.07 0.03 9.50
C THR A 37 0.43 1.41 9.69
N GLU A 38 0.93 2.43 8.99
CA GLU A 38 0.48 3.81 9.21
C GLU A 38 -0.79 4.17 8.44
N PHE A 39 -0.99 3.61 7.24
CA PHE A 39 -2.09 4.01 6.37
C PHE A 39 -3.13 2.93 6.16
N LEU A 40 -2.70 1.72 5.75
CA LEU A 40 -3.64 0.71 5.27
C LEU A 40 -4.27 -0.12 6.39
N GLN A 41 -3.58 -0.38 7.50
CA GLN A 41 -4.10 -1.21 8.59
C GLN A 41 -5.38 -0.62 9.21
N ARG A 42 -5.43 0.72 9.33
CA ARG A 42 -6.63 1.44 9.81
C ARG A 42 -7.76 1.46 8.78
N GLN A 43 -7.43 1.38 7.50
CA GLN A 43 -8.37 1.46 6.39
C GLN A 43 -8.85 0.08 5.90
N LEU A 44 -8.17 -1.01 6.26
CA LEU A 44 -8.41 -2.33 5.70
C LEU A 44 -9.87 -2.78 5.85
N LYS A 45 -10.50 -2.53 7.01
CA LYS A 45 -11.93 -2.83 7.24
C LYS A 45 -12.86 -2.07 6.30
N VAL A 46 -12.50 -0.84 5.93
CA VAL A 46 -13.27 -0.01 4.99
C VAL A 46 -13.08 -0.53 3.57
N ILE A 47 -11.85 -0.90 3.19
CA ILE A 47 -11.53 -1.47 1.88
C ILE A 47 -12.23 -2.83 1.71
N GLU A 48 -12.21 -3.69 2.72
CA GLU A 48 -12.96 -4.96 2.76
C GLU A 48 -14.46 -4.74 2.58
N LYS A 49 -15.04 -3.76 3.29
CA LYS A 49 -16.45 -3.41 3.13
C LYS A 49 -16.75 -2.99 1.70
N ARG A 50 -15.91 -2.11 1.13
CA ARG A 50 -16.06 -1.64 -0.25
C ARG A 50 -15.92 -2.78 -1.27
N SER A 51 -14.99 -3.69 -1.06
CA SER A 51 -14.82 -4.90 -1.89
C SER A 51 -16.11 -5.72 -1.96
N ARG A 52 -16.77 -5.92 -0.80
CA ARG A 52 -18.06 -6.64 -0.74
C ARG A 52 -19.20 -5.87 -1.42
N GLU A 53 -19.21 -4.54 -1.33
CA GLU A 53 -20.26 -3.69 -1.91
C GLU A 53 -20.14 -3.56 -3.42
N THR A 54 -18.93 -3.48 -3.96
CA THR A 54 -18.69 -3.26 -5.39
C THR A 54 -18.40 -4.55 -6.16
N GLY A 55 -18.13 -5.65 -5.46
CA GLY A 55 -17.66 -6.90 -6.05
C GLY A 55 -16.22 -6.85 -6.58
N THR A 56 -15.51 -5.73 -6.35
CA THR A 56 -14.10 -5.60 -6.73
C THR A 56 -13.23 -6.41 -5.79
N PRO A 57 -12.26 -7.21 -6.27
CA PRO A 57 -11.34 -7.94 -5.41
C PRO A 57 -10.62 -7.01 -4.43
N LEU A 58 -10.53 -7.42 -3.16
CA LEU A 58 -9.83 -6.68 -2.11
C LEU A 58 -8.41 -6.29 -2.55
N ASN A 59 -7.70 -7.21 -3.20
CA ASN A 59 -6.34 -6.99 -3.67
C ASN A 59 -6.20 -5.85 -4.67
N ASN A 60 -7.17 -5.71 -5.55
CA ASN A 60 -7.16 -4.63 -6.53
C ASN A 60 -7.35 -3.28 -5.82
N LEU A 61 -8.27 -3.23 -4.86
CA LEU A 61 -8.51 -2.00 -4.10
C LEU A 61 -7.32 -1.61 -3.22
N VAL A 62 -6.66 -2.60 -2.61
CA VAL A 62 -5.44 -2.33 -1.81
C VAL A 62 -4.31 -1.85 -2.72
N ASN A 63 -4.05 -2.50 -3.86
CA ASN A 63 -3.05 -2.04 -4.83
C ASN A 63 -3.32 -0.61 -5.31
N MET A 64 -4.57 -0.29 -5.65
CA MET A 64 -4.94 1.08 -6.03
C MET A 64 -4.64 2.10 -4.93
N GLN A 65 -4.97 1.80 -3.68
CA GLN A 65 -4.60 2.72 -2.58
C GLN A 65 -3.11 2.76 -2.33
N PHE A 66 -2.40 1.65 -2.50
CA PHE A 66 -0.96 1.59 -2.31
C PHE A 66 -0.24 2.53 -3.29
N VAL A 67 -0.59 2.46 -4.59
CA VAL A 67 -0.04 3.37 -5.61
C VAL A 67 -0.38 4.83 -5.30
N GLN A 68 -1.62 5.13 -4.92
CA GLN A 68 -2.00 6.51 -4.55
C GLN A 68 -1.22 7.03 -3.33
N LEU A 69 -0.92 6.17 -2.36
CA LEU A 69 -0.14 6.52 -1.19
C LEU A 69 1.33 6.78 -1.57
N LEU A 70 1.92 5.94 -2.42
CA LEU A 70 3.27 6.14 -2.92
C LEU A 70 3.41 7.46 -3.70
N ASP A 71 2.44 7.78 -4.56
CA ASP A 71 2.39 9.04 -5.30
C ASP A 71 2.25 10.25 -4.35
N PHE A 72 1.35 10.14 -3.36
CA PHE A 72 1.17 11.16 -2.34
C PHE A 72 2.47 11.41 -1.54
N LEU A 73 3.08 10.35 -1.00
CA LEU A 73 4.31 10.44 -0.22
C LEU A 73 5.48 11.00 -1.06
N SER A 74 5.59 10.56 -2.31
CA SER A 74 6.56 11.08 -3.27
C SER A 74 6.36 12.58 -3.53
N SER A 75 5.12 13.04 -3.70
CA SER A 75 4.80 14.46 -3.94
C SER A 75 5.09 15.37 -2.76
N GLN A 76 5.01 14.84 -1.54
CA GLN A 76 5.28 15.58 -0.31
C GLN A 76 6.78 15.69 0.01
N GLY A 77 7.64 14.96 -0.72
CA GLY A 77 9.07 14.88 -0.41
C GLY A 77 9.34 14.34 1.00
N ARG A 78 8.39 13.59 1.56
CA ARG A 78 8.43 13.13 2.94
C ARG A 78 9.17 11.79 2.98
N GLY A 79 10.18 11.70 3.83
CA GLY A 79 10.75 10.41 4.22
C GLY A 79 9.80 9.64 5.12
N ILE A 80 10.14 8.38 5.38
CA ILE A 80 9.55 7.59 6.45
C ILE A 80 10.47 7.71 7.67
N ASP A 81 9.92 8.06 8.83
CA ASP A 81 10.61 8.21 10.12
C ASP A 81 10.29 7.04 11.05
#